data_AF-A0A5N8WJJ6-F1
#
_entry.id   AF-A0A5N8WJJ6-F1
#
_cell.length_a   1.000
_cell.length_b   1.000
_cell.length_c   1.000
_cell.angle_alpha   90.00
_cell.angle_beta   90.00
_cell.angle_gamma   90.00
#
_symmetry.space_group_name_H-M   'P 1'
#
loop_
_entity.id
_entity.type
_entity.pdbx_description
1 polymer ?
#
loop_
_entity_poly.entity_id
_entity_poly.type
_entity_poly.pdbx_seq_one_letter_code
_entity_poly.pdbx_strand_id
1 'polypeptide(L)'
;MKKLLASGAAPSLAVTALVAGTLAVATPAHATAYDCQRYLSDRGYTVTATRVNACAKGSGGELIDYVVCYARLTESGVTKNHAENACDLADN
;
A
#
# COMPACT_ATOMS: atom_id res chain seq x y z
N MET A 1 26.93 -35.65 41.06
CA MET A 1 28.11 -34.75 41.13
C MET A 1 29.27 -35.36 40.36
N LYS A 2 29.65 -34.81 39.19
CA LYS A 2 30.93 -34.95 38.44
C LYS A 2 30.78 -34.19 37.11
N LYS A 3 30.93 -32.86 37.17
CA LYS A 3 32.08 -32.06 36.66
C LYS A 3 32.15 -32.05 35.13
N LEU A 4 31.56 -30.99 34.56
CA LEU A 4 31.63 -30.58 33.16
C LEU A 4 33.08 -30.23 32.79
N LEU A 5 33.56 -30.81 31.70
CA LEU A 5 34.86 -30.49 31.11
C LEU A 5 34.79 -29.11 30.45
N ALA A 6 35.75 -28.27 30.80
CA ALA A 6 35.96 -26.97 30.19
C ALA A 6 36.45 -27.15 28.74
N SER A 7 35.68 -26.63 27.79
CA SER A 7 36.16 -26.35 26.43
C SER A 7 36.44 -24.86 26.33
N GLY A 8 37.70 -24.53 26.08
CA GLY A 8 38.16 -23.17 25.85
C GLY A 8 38.14 -22.74 24.38
N ALA A 9 38.28 -21.43 24.23
CA ALA A 9 38.85 -20.66 23.12
C ALA A 9 37.94 -20.15 21.97
N ALA A 10 38.01 -18.80 21.85
CA ALA A 10 37.84 -17.90 20.71
C ALA A 10 36.42 -17.42 20.33
N PRO A 11 36.05 -16.16 20.63
CA PRO A 11 34.97 -15.48 19.95
C PRO A 11 35.51 -14.94 18.62
N SER A 12 35.33 -15.67 17.54
CA SER A 12 35.49 -15.11 16.20
C SER A 12 34.34 -14.13 15.96
N LEU A 13 34.62 -12.84 16.17
CA LEU A 13 33.76 -11.73 15.76
C LEU A 13 33.70 -11.69 14.22
N ALA A 14 32.85 -12.53 13.63
CA ALA A 14 32.46 -12.39 12.24
C ALA A 14 31.43 -11.26 12.15
N VAL A 15 31.92 -10.02 12.00
CA VAL A 15 31.09 -8.89 11.56
C VAL A 15 30.73 -9.13 10.10
N THR A 16 29.63 -9.84 9.87
CA THR A 16 28.97 -9.81 8.57
C THR A 16 28.38 -8.42 8.43
N ALA A 17 29.06 -7.58 7.66
CA ALA A 17 28.53 -6.31 7.20
C ALA A 17 27.24 -6.58 6.42
N LEU A 18 26.09 -6.39 7.07
CA LEU A 18 24.83 -6.21 6.37
C LEU A 18 24.98 -4.90 5.58
N VAL A 19 25.25 -5.00 4.28
CA VAL A 19 24.87 -3.94 3.36
C VAL A 19 23.34 -3.95 3.35
N ALA A 20 22.76 -3.31 4.35
CA ALA A 20 21.38 -2.90 4.35
C ALA A 20 21.26 -1.83 3.28
N GLY A 21 21.20 -2.27 2.02
CA GLY A 21 20.73 -1.43 0.93
C GLY A 21 19.39 -0.87 1.38
N THR A 22 19.34 0.45 1.51
CA THR A 22 18.18 1.20 1.93
C THR A 22 16.99 0.81 1.07
N LEU A 23 16.12 -0.06 1.61
CA LEU A 23 14.78 -0.26 1.08
C LEU A 23 14.02 1.03 1.38
N ALA A 24 14.17 2.04 0.52
CA ALA A 24 13.27 3.17 0.48
C ALA A 24 11.93 2.68 -0.08
N VAL A 25 11.15 1.95 0.72
CA VAL A 25 9.79 1.54 0.34
C VAL A 25 8.85 2.71 0.66
N ALA A 26 9.01 3.81 -0.07
CA ALA A 26 7.99 4.84 -0.13
C ALA A 26 6.88 4.35 -1.06
N THR A 27 5.92 3.58 -0.56
CA THR A 27 4.69 3.34 -1.34
C THR A 27 3.41 3.44 -0.49
N PRO A 28 3.08 4.63 0.06
CA PRO A 28 1.70 4.90 0.50
C PRO A 28 0.72 4.75 -0.66
N ALA A 29 1.06 5.30 -1.84
CA ALA A 29 0.15 5.38 -2.99
C ALA A 29 -0.38 4.03 -3.50
N HIS A 30 0.34 2.92 -3.29
CA HIS A 30 -0.14 1.59 -3.68
C HIS A 30 -1.14 0.99 -2.68
N ALA A 31 -1.01 1.29 -1.39
CA ALA A 31 -1.91 0.79 -0.36
C ALA A 31 -3.26 1.50 -0.44
N THR A 32 -3.25 2.82 -0.60
CA THR A 32 -4.46 3.64 -0.64
C THR A 32 -5.28 3.40 -1.91
N ALA A 33 -4.61 3.21 -3.05
CA ALA A 33 -5.27 2.79 -4.30
C ALA A 33 -5.95 1.43 -4.15
N TYR A 34 -5.39 0.52 -3.35
CA TYR A 34 -5.99 -0.79 -3.08
C TYR A 34 -7.23 -0.66 -2.17
N ASP A 35 -7.20 0.21 -1.16
CA ASP A 35 -8.35 0.45 -0.28
C ASP A 35 -9.55 1.02 -1.05
N CYS A 36 -9.31 1.92 -2.00
CA CYS A 36 -10.33 2.38 -2.95
C CYS A 36 -10.93 1.22 -3.77
N GLN A 37 -10.09 0.36 -4.35
CA GLN A 37 -10.55 -0.79 -5.15
C GLN A 37 -11.35 -1.79 -4.30
N ARG A 38 -10.88 -2.05 -3.08
CA ARG A 38 -11.54 -2.93 -2.13
C ARG A 38 -12.91 -2.39 -1.74
N TYR A 39 -13.01 -1.11 -1.40
CA TYR A 39 -14.29 -0.46 -1.10
C TYR A 39 -15.29 -0.64 -2.23
N LEU A 40 -14.86 -0.44 -3.48
CA LEU A 40 -15.74 -0.62 -4.64
C LEU A 40 -16.22 -2.08 -4.75
N SER A 41 -15.31 -3.05 -4.62
CA SER A 41 -15.66 -4.48 -4.63
C SER A 41 -16.65 -4.83 -3.53
N ASP A 42 -16.44 -4.36 -2.30
CA ASP A 42 -17.29 -4.63 -1.14
C ASP A 42 -18.69 -4.01 -1.30
N ARG A 43 -18.82 -2.94 -2.11
CA ARG A 43 -20.10 -2.33 -2.50
C ARG A 43 -20.77 -3.01 -3.69
N GLY A 44 -20.18 -4.08 -4.24
CA GLY A 44 -20.72 -4.84 -5.35
C GLY A 44 -20.36 -4.30 -6.73
N TYR A 45 -19.41 -3.37 -6.82
CA TYR A 45 -18.90 -2.90 -8.09
C TYR A 45 -17.83 -3.84 -8.65
N THR A 46 -17.98 -4.22 -9.92
CA THR A 46 -16.88 -4.86 -10.65
C THR A 46 -15.69 -3.92 -10.74
N VAL A 47 -14.52 -4.36 -10.26
CA VAL A 47 -13.28 -3.58 -10.34
C VAL A 47 -12.73 -3.67 -11.77
N THR A 48 -13.11 -2.70 -12.61
CA THR A 48 -12.65 -2.59 -14.00
C THR A 48 -11.36 -1.80 -14.10
N ALA A 49 -10.66 -1.90 -15.23
CA ALA A 49 -9.43 -1.12 -15.49
C ALA A 49 -9.64 0.39 -15.31
N THR A 50 -10.81 0.93 -15.68
CA THR A 50 -11.15 2.35 -15.45
C THR A 50 -11.19 2.70 -13.97
N ARG A 51 -11.82 1.85 -13.14
CA ARG A 51 -11.93 2.06 -11.70
C ARG A 51 -10.59 1.89 -10.99
N VAL A 52 -9.77 0.92 -11.42
CA VAL A 52 -8.39 0.77 -10.93
C VAL A 52 -7.55 2.02 -11.23
N ASN A 53 -7.60 2.51 -12.47
CA ASN A 53 -6.87 3.73 -12.84
C ASN A 53 -7.38 4.97 -12.09
N ALA A 54 -8.69 5.07 -11.85
CA ALA A 54 -9.26 6.15 -11.05
C ALA A 54 -8.75 6.13 -9.61
N CYS A 55 -8.75 4.95 -8.96
CA CYS A 55 -8.19 4.78 -7.62
C CYS A 55 -6.70 5.10 -7.58
N ALA A 56 -5.91 4.62 -8.55
CA ALA A 56 -4.48 4.91 -8.64
C ALA A 56 -4.18 6.40 -8.85
N LYS A 57 -5.08 7.13 -9.53
CA LYS A 57 -5.00 8.58 -9.63
C LYS A 57 -5.29 9.26 -8.31
N GLY A 58 -6.38 8.88 -7.63
CA GLY A 58 -6.73 9.44 -6.31
C GLY A 58 -5.60 9.35 -5.27
N SER A 59 -4.69 8.40 -5.41
CA SER A 59 -3.50 8.23 -4.57
C SER A 59 -2.32 9.15 -4.86
N GLY A 60 -2.48 10.14 -5.75
CA GLY A 60 -1.44 11.10 -6.08
C GLY A 60 -1.25 12.22 -5.05
N GLY A 61 -2.21 12.44 -4.14
CA GLY A 61 -2.10 13.40 -3.03
C GLY A 61 -2.35 14.87 -3.41
N GLU A 62 -2.69 15.15 -4.67
CA GLU A 62 -3.08 16.49 -5.13
C GLU A 62 -4.61 16.62 -5.21
N LEU A 63 -5.16 17.82 -4.97
CA LEU A 63 -6.60 18.06 -5.10
C LEU A 63 -7.15 17.71 -6.50
N ILE A 64 -6.33 17.88 -7.54
CA ILE A 64 -6.73 17.54 -8.91
C ILE A 64 -6.90 16.02 -9.09
N ASP A 65 -6.10 15.22 -8.40
CA ASP A 65 -6.15 13.77 -8.45
C ASP A 65 -7.44 13.23 -7.83
N TYR A 66 -7.87 13.85 -6.72
CA TYR A 66 -9.18 13.58 -6.13
C TYR A 66 -10.32 13.84 -7.11
N VAL A 67 -10.31 15.02 -7.76
CA VAL A 67 -11.35 15.40 -8.73
C VAL A 67 -11.38 14.43 -9.91
N VAL A 68 -10.21 14.02 -10.41
CA VAL A 68 -10.12 13.03 -11.48
C VAL A 68 -10.62 11.65 -11.02
N CYS A 69 -10.27 11.21 -9.82
CA CYS A 69 -10.78 9.97 -9.25
C CYS A 69 -12.32 9.99 -9.20
N TYR A 70 -12.90 11.06 -8.65
CA TYR A 70 -14.35 11.21 -8.51
C TYR A 70 -15.06 11.22 -9.87
N ALA A 71 -14.57 12.02 -10.81
CA ALA A 71 -15.14 12.11 -12.15
C ALA A 71 -15.10 10.75 -12.87
N ARG A 72 -13.97 10.04 -12.83
CA ARG A 72 -13.81 8.75 -13.51
C ARG A 72 -14.66 7.65 -12.89
N LEU A 73 -14.78 7.62 -11.56
CA LEU A 73 -15.64 6.64 -10.89
C LEU A 73 -17.11 6.89 -11.22
N THR A 74 -17.56 8.15 -11.16
CA THR A 74 -18.95 8.50 -11.49
C THR A 74 -19.29 8.26 -12.97
N GLU A 75 -18.41 8.62 -13.90
CA GLU A 75 -18.53 8.28 -15.33
C GLU A 75 -18.62 6.76 -15.57
N SER A 76 -17.95 5.96 -14.73
CA SER A 76 -17.99 4.49 -14.78
C SER A 76 -19.25 3.87 -14.14
N GLY A 77 -20.22 4.69 -13.70
CA GLY A 77 -21.47 4.24 -13.09
C GLY A 77 -21.38 3.95 -11.59
N VAL A 78 -20.33 4.40 -10.90
CA VAL A 78 -20.30 4.41 -9.43
C VAL A 78 -21.16 5.58 -8.95
N THR A 79 -22.01 5.35 -7.95
CA THR A 79 -22.81 6.43 -7.35
C THR A 79 -21.91 7.49 -6.74
N LYS A 80 -22.33 8.77 -6.78
CA LYS A 80 -21.54 9.90 -6.25
C LYS A 80 -21.00 9.66 -4.84
N ASN A 81 -21.86 9.21 -3.93
CA ASN A 81 -21.48 8.89 -2.56
C ASN A 81 -20.44 7.77 -2.49
N HIS A 82 -20.52 6.73 -3.32
CA HIS A 82 -19.51 5.67 -3.34
C HIS A 82 -18.20 6.12 -3.99
N ALA A 83 -18.25 7.02 -4.97
CA ALA A 83 -17.07 7.62 -5.58
C ALA A 83 -16.33 8.53 -4.59
N GLU A 84 -17.03 9.40 -3.86
CA GLU A 84 -16.46 10.24 -2.78
C GLU A 84 -15.72 9.38 -1.75
N ASN A 85 -16.42 8.42 -1.12
CA ASN A 85 -15.80 7.55 -0.12
C ASN A 85 -14.61 6.75 -0.67
N ALA A 86 -14.68 6.27 -1.92
CA ALA A 86 -13.58 5.52 -2.53
C ALA A 86 -12.36 6.41 -2.79
N CYS A 87 -12.56 7.65 -3.25
CA CYS A 87 -11.48 8.60 -3.47
C CYS A 87 -10.89 9.13 -2.16
N ASP A 88 -11.69 9.31 -1.13
CA ASP A 88 -11.20 9.66 0.22
C ASP A 88 -10.26 8.55 0.74
N LEU A 89 -10.61 7.28 0.52
CA LEU A 89 -9.74 6.14 0.86
C LEU A 89 -8.48 6.07 -0.01
N ALA A 90 -8.53 6.55 -1.25
CA ALA A 90 -7.37 6.61 -2.12
C ALA A 90 -6.34 7.66 -1.69
N ASP A 91 -6.76 8.70 -0.96
CA ASP A 91 -5.95 9.85 -0.53
C ASP A 91 -5.43 9.75 0.92
N ASN A 92 -5.82 8.71 1.68
CA ASN A 92 -5.53 8.58 3.12
C ASN A 92 -4.21 7.90 3.49
#